data_AF-A0A821DP63-F1
#
_entry.id   AF-A0A821DP63-F1
#
_cell.length_a   1.000
_cell.length_b   1.000
_cell.length_c   1.000
_cell.angle_alpha   90.00
_cell.angle_beta   90.00
_cell.angle_gamma   90.00
#
_symmetry.space_group_name_H-M   'P 1'
#
loop_
_entity.id
_entity.type
_entity.pdbx_description
1 polymer ?
#
loop_
_entity_poly.entity_id
_entity_poly.type
_entity_poly.pdbx_seq_one_letter_code
_entity_poly.pdbx_strand_id
1 'polypeptide(L)'
;CFFELTVWDQIEQHEIQSISKKQEELRACYDNYPDIDDIVNRETLNIKSANELTRSILSKSPSGNAAETDTLCHIINNLIGNGNQECLFFDSRQGVDLHDASANLADLSVTDRPFVLKLHNSDDFINKKDPQDEQYDTKVIKTLNRAIKQKQSHPVIDDILERLSKAHDIDKNHIVLKNVYMGSFNIVYTVVDLATNIFKRLIGLSRKLKEQFKQFKAAKIHPLLYRPSFDISQFDARGNKTFSHKEGTFEVGPPGRTKSYIQPAGWTRYGLKVLGRYPNDEWLDPFGHPKNWYRAFHGTGNAEAVDFSNSIASFDAQYAPIDAASSIHKTGFRKARVDIHGPGVYCSPKP
;
A
#
# COMPACT_ATOMS: atom_id res chain seq x y z
N CYS A 1 8.06 -9.77 50.83
CA CYS A 1 7.44 -8.56 50.24
C CYS A 1 8.33 -7.77 49.27
N PHE A 2 9.68 -7.77 49.34
CA PHE A 2 10.50 -7.00 48.38
C PHE A 2 10.62 -7.61 46.98
N PHE A 3 10.48 -8.94 46.83
CA PHE A 3 10.62 -9.63 45.54
C PHE A 3 9.40 -9.50 44.61
N GLU A 4 8.21 -9.27 45.15
CA GLU A 4 6.99 -9.16 44.33
C GLU A 4 6.88 -7.79 43.64
N LEU A 5 7.31 -6.71 44.29
CA LEU A 5 7.29 -5.35 43.71
C LEU A 5 8.17 -5.25 42.45
N THR A 6 9.35 -5.86 42.46
CA THR A 6 10.26 -5.86 41.31
C THR A 6 9.75 -6.58 40.07
N VAL A 7 8.89 -7.60 40.24
CA VAL A 7 8.34 -8.35 39.10
C VAL A 7 7.21 -7.58 38.43
N TRP A 8 6.37 -6.89 39.22
CA TRP A 8 5.29 -6.04 38.68
C TRP A 8 5.85 -4.85 37.91
N ASP A 9 6.89 -4.18 38.44
CA ASP A 9 7.56 -3.07 37.77
C ASP A 9 8.19 -3.51 36.44
N GLN A 10 8.79 -4.70 36.38
CA GLN A 10 9.37 -5.26 35.15
C GLN A 10 8.31 -5.61 34.10
N ILE A 11 7.17 -6.17 34.51
CA ILE A 11 6.05 -6.47 33.61
C ILE A 11 5.46 -5.17 33.04
N GLU A 12 5.27 -4.16 33.87
CA GLU A 12 4.75 -2.86 33.45
C GLU A 12 5.70 -2.16 32.47
N GLN A 13 7.02 -2.16 32.75
CA GLN A 13 8.01 -1.59 31.83
C GLN A 13 8.07 -2.33 30.48
N HIS A 14 8.02 -3.66 30.48
CA HIS A 14 8.01 -4.43 29.23
C HIS A 14 6.74 -4.16 28.41
N GLU A 15 5.58 -4.01 29.07
CA GLU A 15 4.34 -3.67 28.41
C GLU A 15 4.37 -2.25 27.80
N ILE A 16 4.92 -1.28 28.52
CA ILE A 16 5.11 0.10 28.02
C ILE A 16 6.03 0.12 26.80
N GLN A 17 7.16 -0.60 26.83
CA GLN A 17 8.08 -0.71 25.68
C GLN A 17 7.41 -1.33 24.46
N SER A 18 6.64 -2.40 24.66
CA SER A 18 5.88 -3.07 23.60
C SER A 18 4.84 -2.14 22.96
N ILE A 19 4.13 -1.35 23.78
CA ILE A 19 3.19 -0.34 23.29
C ILE A 19 3.95 0.73 22.49
N SER A 20 5.01 1.31 23.05
CA SER A 20 5.82 2.36 22.42
C SER A 20 6.31 1.93 21.04
N LYS A 21 6.91 0.74 20.91
CA LYS A 21 7.35 0.19 19.63
C LYS A 21 6.21 0.09 18.62
N LYS A 22 5.05 -0.42 19.04
CA LYS A 22 3.88 -0.51 18.17
C LYS A 22 3.36 0.88 17.74
N GLN A 23 3.44 1.88 18.61
CA GLN A 23 3.09 3.26 18.24
C GLN A 23 4.03 3.81 17.17
N GLU A 24 5.33 3.55 17.28
CA GLU A 24 6.32 3.94 16.27
C GLU A 24 6.08 3.26 14.92
N GLU A 25 5.77 1.96 14.91
CA GLU A 25 5.42 1.22 13.69
C GLU A 25 4.17 1.82 13.01
N LEU A 26 3.13 2.13 13.78
CA LEU A 26 1.92 2.77 13.25
C LEU A 26 2.20 4.16 12.70
N ARG A 27 3.03 4.96 13.38
CA ARG A 27 3.46 6.27 12.88
C ARG A 27 4.24 6.15 11.58
N ALA A 28 5.24 5.27 11.52
CA ALA A 28 6.04 5.05 10.32
C ALA A 28 5.18 4.62 9.12
N CYS A 29 4.11 3.85 9.36
CA CYS A 29 3.16 3.44 8.35
C CYS A 29 2.27 4.61 7.89
N TYR A 30 1.56 5.25 8.83
CA TYR A 30 0.45 6.16 8.51
C TYR A 30 0.84 7.63 8.35
N ASP A 31 1.93 8.09 8.97
CA ASP A 31 2.34 9.50 8.87
C ASP A 31 2.78 9.88 7.45
N ASN A 32 3.14 8.89 6.63
CA ASN A 32 3.54 9.10 5.24
C ASN A 32 2.36 9.20 4.27
N TYR A 33 1.12 8.92 4.70
CA TYR A 33 -0.03 8.99 3.80
C TYR A 33 -0.28 10.43 3.32
N PRO A 34 -0.74 10.62 2.07
CA PRO A 34 -1.08 11.93 1.55
C PRO A 34 -2.28 12.53 2.30
N ASP A 35 -2.29 13.86 2.40
CA ASP A 35 -3.46 14.59 2.86
C ASP A 35 -4.57 14.56 1.79
N ILE A 36 -5.83 14.48 2.23
CA ILE A 36 -6.99 14.47 1.35
C ILE A 36 -7.08 15.80 0.58
N ASP A 37 -6.77 16.93 1.22
CA ASP A 37 -6.90 18.24 0.59
C ASP A 37 -5.90 18.41 -0.56
N ASP A 38 -4.68 17.87 -0.40
CA ASP A 38 -3.62 17.92 -1.42
C ASP A 38 -4.00 17.12 -2.67
N ILE A 39 -4.57 15.93 -2.49
CA ILE A 39 -4.87 15.03 -3.62
C ILE A 39 -6.19 15.37 -4.32
N VAL A 40 -7.17 15.94 -3.60
CA VAL A 40 -8.47 16.34 -4.17
C VAL A 40 -8.36 17.63 -4.99
N ASN A 41 -7.41 18.52 -4.66
CA ASN A 41 -7.20 19.78 -5.37
C ASN A 41 -6.59 19.57 -6.77
N ARG A 42 -7.44 19.36 -7.77
CA ARG A 42 -7.02 19.13 -9.17
C ARG A 42 -6.34 20.32 -9.85
N GLU A 43 -6.36 21.50 -9.23
CA GLU A 43 -5.86 22.73 -9.83
C GLU A 43 -4.38 23.02 -9.53
N THR A 44 -3.74 22.22 -8.68
CA THR A 44 -2.31 22.39 -8.37
C THR A 44 -1.45 22.17 -9.62
N LEU A 45 -0.34 22.91 -9.71
CA LEU A 45 0.60 22.78 -10.82
C LEU A 45 1.10 21.33 -10.95
N ASN A 46 1.44 20.69 -9.84
CA ASN A 46 1.91 19.29 -9.81
C ASN A 46 0.87 18.32 -10.39
N ILE A 47 -0.41 18.46 -10.04
CA ILE A 47 -1.48 17.61 -10.60
C ILE A 47 -1.68 17.90 -12.10
N LYS A 48 -1.60 19.17 -12.54
CA LYS A 48 -1.70 19.51 -13.96
C LYS A 48 -0.57 18.88 -14.77
N SER A 49 0.68 19.03 -14.33
CA SER A 49 1.85 18.43 -14.97
C SER A 49 1.78 16.90 -14.99
N ALA A 50 1.36 16.27 -13.89
CA ALA A 50 1.18 14.82 -13.84
C ALA A 50 0.07 14.34 -14.80
N ASN A 51 -1.05 15.07 -14.90
CA ASN A 51 -2.10 14.75 -15.86
C ASN A 51 -1.60 14.85 -17.31
N GLU A 52 -0.85 15.89 -17.64
CA GLU A 52 -0.29 16.09 -18.98
C GLU A 52 0.66 14.96 -19.35
N LEU A 53 1.59 14.59 -18.45
CA LEU A 53 2.49 13.46 -18.64
C LEU A 53 1.70 12.15 -18.80
N THR A 54 0.74 11.90 -17.91
CA THR A 54 -0.12 10.72 -17.95
C THR A 54 -0.84 10.60 -19.29
N ARG A 55 -1.48 11.67 -19.78
CA ARG A 55 -2.14 11.70 -21.09
C ARG A 55 -1.15 11.51 -22.23
N SER A 56 0.03 12.11 -22.15
CA SER A 56 1.07 11.95 -23.18
C SER A 56 1.55 10.50 -23.30
N ILE A 57 1.58 9.75 -22.19
CA ILE A 57 1.94 8.33 -22.17
C ILE A 57 0.77 7.48 -22.66
N LEU A 58 -0.42 7.67 -22.09
CA LEU A 58 -1.58 6.80 -22.30
C LEU A 58 -2.32 7.05 -23.63
N SER A 59 -2.10 8.20 -24.28
CA SER A 59 -2.68 8.48 -25.61
C SER A 59 -2.02 7.70 -26.75
N LYS A 60 -0.86 7.08 -26.49
CA LYS A 60 -0.14 6.24 -27.44
C LYS A 60 -0.31 4.78 -27.04
N SER A 61 -0.31 3.87 -28.03
CA SER A 61 -0.19 2.44 -27.75
C SER A 61 1.15 2.17 -27.04
N PRO A 62 1.20 1.23 -26.07
CA PRO A 62 2.46 0.83 -25.47
C PRO A 62 3.39 0.26 -26.55
N SER A 63 4.69 0.50 -26.42
CA SER A 63 5.69 -0.02 -27.37
C SER A 63 5.76 -1.55 -27.41
N GLY A 64 5.26 -2.22 -26.37
CA GLY A 64 5.40 -3.67 -26.17
C GLY A 64 6.79 -4.06 -25.67
N ASN A 65 7.74 -3.11 -25.63
CA ASN A 65 9.05 -3.32 -25.06
C ASN A 65 8.98 -3.13 -23.55
N ALA A 66 9.05 -4.23 -22.81
CA ALA A 66 9.02 -4.23 -21.37
C ALA A 66 10.30 -3.63 -20.71
N ALA A 67 11.31 -3.23 -21.49
CA ALA A 67 12.39 -2.38 -20.99
C ALA A 67 12.02 -0.89 -20.93
N GLU A 68 10.96 -0.47 -21.63
CA GLU A 68 10.55 0.92 -21.76
C GLU A 68 9.49 1.32 -20.72
N THR A 69 9.61 2.55 -20.23
CA THR A 69 8.75 3.08 -19.16
C THR A 69 7.29 3.25 -19.59
N ASP A 70 7.02 3.49 -20.87
CA ASP A 70 5.67 3.64 -21.40
C ASP A 70 4.86 2.34 -21.23
N THR A 71 5.43 1.20 -21.62
CA THR A 71 4.78 -0.12 -21.49
C THR A 71 4.46 -0.43 -20.03
N LEU A 72 5.37 -0.11 -19.11
CA LEU A 72 5.15 -0.25 -17.67
C LEU A 72 4.02 0.66 -17.15
N CYS A 73 3.99 1.92 -17.58
CA CYS A 73 2.92 2.85 -17.20
C CYS A 73 1.56 2.36 -17.69
N HIS A 74 1.47 1.82 -18.90
CA HIS A 74 0.25 1.18 -19.40
C HIS A 74 -0.18 -0.01 -18.56
N ILE A 75 0.77 -0.87 -18.13
CA ILE A 75 0.49 -1.99 -17.23
C ILE A 75 -0.05 -1.49 -15.89
N ILE A 76 0.63 -0.52 -15.25
CA ILE A 76 0.21 0.04 -13.96
C ILE A 76 -1.17 0.71 -14.08
N ASN A 77 -1.39 1.49 -15.13
CA ASN A 77 -2.68 2.13 -15.38
C ASN A 77 -3.78 1.09 -15.58
N ASN A 78 -3.52 -0.03 -16.24
CA ASN A 78 -4.54 -1.09 -16.39
C ASN A 78 -4.75 -1.90 -15.10
N LEU A 79 -3.73 -2.03 -14.25
CA LEU A 79 -3.82 -2.73 -12.96
C LEU A 79 -4.58 -1.91 -11.92
N ILE A 80 -4.46 -0.59 -11.96
CA ILE A 80 -4.87 0.28 -10.85
C ILE A 80 -5.91 1.31 -11.30
N GLY A 81 -5.81 1.78 -12.54
CA GLY A 81 -6.81 2.61 -13.17
C GLY A 81 -8.05 1.77 -13.49
N ASN A 82 -9.16 2.10 -12.85
CA ASN A 82 -10.47 1.60 -13.22
C ASN A 82 -11.36 2.79 -13.59
N GLY A 83 -12.52 2.56 -14.23
CA GLY A 83 -13.39 3.65 -14.70
C GLY A 83 -13.81 4.67 -13.63
N ASN A 84 -13.62 4.36 -12.33
CA ASN A 84 -13.91 5.23 -11.19
C ASN A 84 -12.66 5.80 -10.49
N GLN A 85 -11.46 5.39 -10.88
CA GLN A 85 -10.20 5.75 -10.25
C GLN A 85 -9.13 5.99 -11.33
N GLU A 86 -8.83 7.26 -11.61
CA GLU A 86 -7.73 7.64 -12.50
C GLU A 86 -6.38 7.30 -11.86
N CYS A 87 -5.40 6.86 -12.64
CA CYS A 87 -4.00 6.72 -12.23
C CYS A 87 -3.21 7.94 -12.72
N LEU A 88 -2.21 8.38 -11.96
CA LEU A 88 -1.31 9.46 -12.36
C LEU A 88 0.14 8.98 -12.45
N PHE A 89 0.85 9.48 -13.45
CA PHE A 89 2.30 9.36 -13.60
C PHE A 89 2.92 10.73 -13.49
N PHE A 90 4.00 10.84 -12.72
CA PHE A 90 4.77 12.07 -12.57
C PHE A 90 6.26 11.79 -12.56
N ASP A 91 7.09 12.80 -12.81
CA ASP A 91 8.55 12.67 -12.78
C ASP A 91 9.13 13.68 -11.79
N SER A 92 9.58 13.20 -10.63
CA SER A 92 10.13 14.07 -9.59
C SER A 92 11.42 14.79 -10.02
N ARG A 93 12.14 14.28 -11.04
CA ARG A 93 13.30 14.97 -11.63
C ARG A 93 12.94 16.27 -12.34
N GLN A 94 11.67 16.44 -12.68
CA GLN A 94 11.12 17.64 -13.31
C GLN A 94 10.49 18.60 -12.29
N GLY A 95 10.71 18.36 -10.98
CA GLY A 95 10.20 19.20 -9.91
C GLY A 95 8.73 18.94 -9.55
N VAL A 96 8.11 17.89 -10.09
CA VAL A 96 6.74 17.51 -9.72
C VAL A 96 6.78 16.76 -8.39
N ASP A 97 6.14 17.36 -7.38
CA ASP A 97 6.04 16.79 -6.03
C ASP A 97 4.62 16.26 -5.81
N LEU A 98 4.48 14.93 -5.91
CA LEU A 98 3.28 14.19 -5.58
C LEU A 98 3.68 12.98 -4.72
N HIS A 99 2.72 12.46 -3.97
CA HIS A 99 2.95 11.25 -3.18
C HIS A 99 3.14 10.04 -4.10
N ASP A 100 4.25 9.32 -3.96
CA ASP A 100 4.49 8.09 -4.72
C ASP A 100 3.84 6.87 -4.04
N ALA A 101 2.81 6.32 -4.70
CA ALA A 101 2.06 5.16 -4.23
C ALA A 101 2.78 3.82 -4.46
N SER A 102 3.98 3.81 -5.07
CA SER A 102 4.73 2.57 -5.37
C SER A 102 5.00 1.72 -4.13
N ALA A 103 5.25 2.35 -2.98
CA ALA A 103 5.50 1.68 -1.71
C ALA A 103 4.28 0.91 -1.17
N ASN A 104 3.08 1.25 -1.65
CA ASN A 104 1.81 0.66 -1.21
C ASN A 104 1.26 -0.37 -2.19
N LEU A 105 1.99 -0.73 -3.26
CA LEU A 105 1.53 -1.74 -4.23
C LEU A 105 1.26 -3.11 -3.59
N ALA A 106 1.92 -3.44 -2.49
CA ALA A 106 1.62 -4.64 -1.70
C ALA A 106 0.19 -4.67 -1.14
N ASP A 107 -0.43 -3.50 -0.98
CA ASP A 107 -1.78 -3.33 -0.42
C ASP A 107 -2.88 -3.39 -1.49
N LEU A 108 -2.55 -3.72 -2.76
CA LEU A 108 -3.53 -3.80 -3.85
C LEU A 108 -4.63 -4.83 -3.58
N SER A 109 -4.27 -5.98 -3.00
CA SER A 109 -5.22 -7.05 -2.63
C SER A 109 -6.01 -6.76 -1.36
N VAL A 110 -5.62 -5.72 -0.62
CA VAL A 110 -6.26 -5.33 0.64
C VAL A 110 -7.45 -4.42 0.31
N THR A 111 -8.64 -4.88 0.66
CA THR A 111 -9.89 -4.11 0.51
C THR A 111 -10.06 -3.05 1.61
N ASP A 112 -9.34 -3.21 2.73
CA ASP A 112 -9.48 -2.44 3.95
C ASP A 112 -8.51 -1.23 4.00
N ARG A 113 -8.51 -0.41 2.95
CA ARG A 113 -7.60 0.75 2.81
C ARG A 113 -8.06 1.92 3.71
N PRO A 114 -7.26 2.36 4.71
CA PRO A 114 -7.75 3.26 5.75
C PRO A 114 -7.60 4.75 5.44
N PHE A 115 -8.37 5.52 6.19
CA PHE A 115 -8.18 6.93 6.48
C PHE A 115 -7.47 7.11 7.81
N VAL A 116 -6.85 8.27 7.99
CA VAL A 116 -6.22 8.69 9.24
C VAL A 116 -6.68 10.10 9.56
N LEU A 117 -7.51 10.24 10.59
CA LEU A 117 -7.85 11.55 11.16
C LEU A 117 -6.78 11.91 12.19
N LYS A 118 -6.07 13.01 11.97
CA LYS A 118 -5.07 13.53 12.91
C LYS A 118 -5.67 14.70 13.68
N LEU A 119 -5.56 14.65 15.01
CA LEU A 119 -6.00 15.72 15.90
C LEU A 119 -4.80 16.31 16.65
N HIS A 120 -4.86 17.60 17.03
CA HIS A 120 -3.81 18.24 17.82
C HIS A 120 -3.56 17.52 19.15
N ASN A 121 -4.63 17.09 19.82
CA ASN A 121 -4.59 16.31 21.05
C ASN A 121 -5.91 15.54 21.25
N SER A 122 -6.03 14.87 22.38
CA SER A 122 -7.17 14.06 22.82
C SER A 122 -8.22 14.85 23.63
N ASP A 123 -8.10 16.17 23.77
CA ASP A 123 -8.92 16.99 24.68
C ASP A 123 -10.43 16.88 24.41
N ASP A 124 -10.82 16.60 23.16
CA ASP A 124 -12.22 16.42 22.76
C ASP A 124 -12.86 15.15 23.36
N PHE A 125 -12.05 14.23 23.90
CA PHE A 125 -12.47 12.92 24.40
C PHE A 125 -12.07 12.65 25.87
N ILE A 126 -11.29 13.54 26.47
CA ILE A 126 -10.81 13.40 27.84
C ILE A 126 -11.76 14.10 28.81
N ASN A 127 -12.08 13.42 29.91
CA ASN A 127 -12.78 14.05 31.02
C ASN A 127 -11.78 14.92 31.78
N LYS A 128 -11.92 16.26 31.73
CA LYS A 128 -11.02 17.24 32.38
C LYS A 128 -10.90 17.08 33.91
N LYS A 129 -11.61 16.13 34.50
CA LYS A 129 -11.58 15.79 35.92
C LYS A 129 -10.57 14.69 36.26
N ASP A 130 -10.05 13.96 35.27
CA ASP A 130 -9.05 12.93 35.51
C ASP A 130 -7.66 13.55 35.72
N PRO A 131 -6.86 13.04 36.67
CA PRO A 131 -5.47 13.47 36.83
C PRO A 131 -4.67 13.19 35.57
N GLN A 132 -4.16 14.24 34.92
CA GLN A 132 -3.24 14.11 33.80
C GLN A 132 -1.83 13.81 34.33
N ASP A 133 -1.53 12.52 34.50
CA ASP A 133 -0.15 12.06 34.74
C ASP A 133 0.60 11.89 33.40
N GLU A 134 1.93 11.76 33.46
CA GLU A 134 2.79 11.61 32.27
C GLU A 134 2.44 10.37 31.40
N GLN A 135 1.68 9.42 31.94
CA GLN A 135 1.28 8.18 31.26
C GLN A 135 -0.18 8.19 30.80
N TYR A 136 -0.92 9.25 31.06
CA TYR A 136 -2.37 9.30 30.86
C TYR A 136 -2.76 8.99 29.41
N ASP A 137 -2.10 9.64 28.45
CA ASP A 137 -2.35 9.39 27.03
C ASP A 137 -2.04 7.94 26.62
N THR A 138 -0.99 7.35 27.18
CA THR A 138 -0.65 5.94 26.92
C THR A 138 -1.75 5.01 27.44
N LYS A 139 -2.30 5.29 28.63
CA LYS A 139 -3.41 4.54 29.23
C LYS A 139 -4.69 4.67 28.41
N VAL A 140 -5.01 5.88 27.92
CA VAL A 140 -6.17 6.13 27.05
C VAL A 140 -6.03 5.35 25.74
N ILE A 141 -4.90 5.48 25.05
CA ILE A 141 -4.63 4.79 23.78
C ILE A 141 -4.70 3.26 23.95
N LYS A 142 -4.12 2.73 25.03
CA LYS A 142 -4.19 1.30 25.36
C LYS A 142 -5.63 0.85 25.56
N THR A 143 -6.41 1.62 26.32
CA THR A 143 -7.82 1.31 26.62
C THR A 143 -8.68 1.30 25.36
N LEU A 144 -8.56 2.33 24.53
CA LEU A 144 -9.30 2.44 23.28
C LEU A 144 -8.91 1.34 22.30
N ASN A 145 -7.61 1.07 22.11
CA ASN A 145 -7.16 -0.01 21.22
C ASN A 145 -7.62 -1.40 21.70
N ARG A 146 -7.67 -1.63 23.01
CA ARG A 146 -8.22 -2.87 23.56
C ARG A 146 -9.71 -2.98 23.24
N ALA A 147 -10.49 -1.93 23.48
CA ALA A 147 -11.92 -1.92 23.18
C ALA A 147 -12.19 -2.13 21.68
N ILE A 148 -11.43 -1.46 20.80
CA ILE A 148 -11.50 -1.66 19.33
C ILE A 148 -11.23 -3.13 18.98
N LYS A 149 -10.11 -3.69 19.46
CA LYS A 149 -9.71 -5.09 19.14
C LYS A 149 -10.75 -6.10 19.63
N GLN A 150 -11.36 -5.84 20.79
CA GLN A 150 -12.36 -6.70 21.40
C GLN A 150 -13.79 -6.41 20.91
N LYS A 151 -13.97 -5.43 20.03
CA LYS A 151 -15.28 -4.94 19.56
C LYS A 151 -16.23 -4.60 20.72
N GLN A 152 -15.69 -4.04 21.80
CA GLN A 152 -16.46 -3.62 22.97
C GLN A 152 -16.97 -2.19 22.78
N SER A 153 -18.19 -1.92 23.27
CA SER A 153 -18.68 -0.54 23.35
C SER A 153 -17.83 0.27 24.31
N HIS A 154 -17.55 1.50 23.91
CA HIS A 154 -16.80 2.47 24.69
C HIS A 154 -17.31 3.86 24.34
N PRO A 155 -17.70 4.72 25.31
CA PRO A 155 -18.33 6.01 25.03
C PRO A 155 -17.55 6.90 24.06
N VAL A 156 -16.22 6.94 24.20
CA VAL A 156 -15.34 7.69 23.27
C VAL A 156 -15.34 7.08 21.86
N ILE A 157 -15.37 5.75 21.72
CA ILE A 157 -15.44 5.09 20.41
C ILE A 157 -16.77 5.42 19.74
N ASP A 158 -17.86 5.36 20.50
CA ASP A 158 -19.20 5.63 20.00
C ASP A 158 -19.34 7.11 19.56
N ASP A 159 -18.77 8.06 20.32
CA ASP A 159 -18.70 9.48 19.94
C ASP A 159 -17.85 9.71 18.68
N ILE A 160 -16.68 9.08 18.58
CA ILE A 160 -15.83 9.15 17.37
C ILE A 160 -16.60 8.65 16.15
N LEU A 161 -17.26 7.48 16.25
CA LEU A 161 -18.02 6.89 15.15
C LEU A 161 -19.19 7.79 14.73
N GLU A 162 -19.90 8.39 15.69
CA GLU A 162 -21.01 9.32 15.44
C GLU A 162 -20.57 10.63 14.77
N ARG A 163 -19.38 11.13 15.11
CA ARG A 163 -18.80 12.31 14.47
C ARG A 163 -18.28 11.99 13.07
N LEU A 164 -17.61 10.85 12.90
CA LEU A 164 -17.16 10.40 11.59
C LEU A 164 -18.34 10.11 10.66
N SER A 165 -19.44 9.52 11.16
CA SER A 165 -20.65 9.24 10.35
C SER A 165 -21.25 10.52 9.77
N LYS A 166 -21.34 11.58 10.58
CA LYS A 166 -21.76 12.92 10.14
C LYS A 166 -20.81 13.53 9.11
N ALA A 167 -19.51 13.38 9.30
CA ALA A 167 -18.52 13.91 8.36
C ALA A 167 -18.54 13.20 7.00
N HIS A 168 -18.74 11.88 7.00
CA HIS A 168 -18.81 11.06 5.78
C HIS A 168 -20.20 11.01 5.14
N ASP A 169 -21.23 11.49 5.83
CA ASP A 169 -22.65 11.40 5.41
C ASP A 169 -23.08 9.96 5.15
N ILE A 170 -22.78 9.08 6.11
CA ILE A 170 -23.09 7.64 6.07
C ILE A 170 -23.51 7.16 7.46
N ASP A 171 -24.16 6.01 7.53
CA ASP A 171 -24.47 5.37 8.81
C ASP A 171 -23.17 4.89 9.50
N LYS A 172 -23.09 5.08 10.83
CA LYS A 172 -21.89 4.75 11.62
C LYS A 172 -21.47 3.28 11.55
N ASN A 173 -22.39 2.36 11.25
CA ASN A 173 -22.07 0.94 11.10
C ASN A 173 -21.25 0.65 9.83
N HIS A 174 -21.18 1.60 8.90
CA HIS A 174 -20.29 1.54 7.73
C HIS A 174 -18.88 2.09 8.03
N ILE A 175 -18.60 2.48 9.27
CA ILE A 175 -17.30 2.97 9.69
C ILE A 175 -16.68 1.97 10.66
N VAL A 176 -15.46 1.53 10.36
CA VAL A 176 -14.74 0.56 11.20
C VAL A 176 -13.48 1.22 11.73
N LEU A 177 -13.45 1.49 13.03
CA LEU A 177 -12.21 1.91 13.70
C LEU A 177 -11.21 0.75 13.73
N LYS A 178 -9.96 1.03 13.38
CA LYS A 178 -8.87 0.04 13.34
C LYS A 178 -7.95 0.16 14.52
N ASN A 179 -7.54 1.38 14.84
CA ASN A 179 -6.70 1.68 15.99
C ASN A 179 -6.65 3.20 16.24
N VAL A 180 -6.08 3.55 17.39
CA VAL A 180 -5.65 4.91 17.72
C VAL A 180 -4.16 4.90 18.08
N TYR A 181 -3.42 5.96 17.75
CA TYR A 181 -2.01 6.05 18.09
C TYR A 181 -1.52 7.48 18.40
N MET A 182 -0.37 7.57 19.09
CA MET A 182 0.24 8.79 19.65
C MET A 182 1.11 9.58 18.65
N GLY A 183 1.45 10.82 19.03
CA GLY A 183 2.24 11.82 18.28
C GLY A 183 1.42 13.09 18.04
N SER A 184 0.31 12.91 17.33
CA SER A 184 -0.95 13.67 17.42
C SER A 184 -1.99 12.63 17.88
N PHE A 185 -3.17 12.99 18.43
CA PHE A 185 -4.18 11.95 18.66
C PHE A 185 -4.72 11.49 17.31
N ASN A 186 -4.28 10.32 16.84
CA ASN A 186 -4.55 9.84 15.49
C ASN A 186 -5.56 8.69 15.54
N ILE A 187 -6.60 8.78 14.71
CA ILE A 187 -7.67 7.80 14.60
C ILE A 187 -7.60 7.16 13.21
N VAL A 188 -7.37 5.85 13.16
CA VAL A 188 -7.32 5.08 11.92
C VAL A 188 -8.64 4.36 11.72
N TYR A 189 -9.29 4.56 10.57
CA TYR A 189 -10.60 3.99 10.29
C TYR A 189 -10.78 3.67 8.82
N THR A 190 -11.70 2.75 8.50
CA THR A 190 -12.13 2.45 7.13
C THR A 190 -13.61 2.76 6.97
N VAL A 191 -13.99 3.04 5.72
CA VAL A 191 -15.37 3.31 5.32
C VAL A 191 -15.79 2.24 4.32
N VAL A 192 -16.83 1.49 4.66
CA VAL A 192 -17.39 0.44 3.80
C VAL A 192 -17.99 1.08 2.54
N ASP A 193 -17.81 0.43 1.39
CA ASP A 193 -18.38 0.83 0.08
C ASP A 193 -18.03 2.24 -0.41
N LEU A 194 -16.83 2.71 -0.09
CA LEU A 194 -16.30 3.98 -0.58
C LEU A 194 -16.10 4.02 -2.12
N ALA A 195 -16.07 2.86 -2.77
CA ALA A 195 -15.71 2.70 -4.19
C ALA A 195 -16.66 3.41 -5.16
N THR A 196 -17.92 3.61 -4.79
CA THR A 196 -18.89 4.31 -5.66
C THR A 196 -18.69 5.83 -5.54
N ASN A 197 -17.98 6.40 -6.51
CA ASN A 197 -17.73 7.85 -6.66
C ASN A 197 -16.97 8.47 -5.48
N ILE A 198 -15.83 7.86 -5.15
CA ILE A 198 -14.95 8.32 -4.08
C ILE A 198 -14.62 9.81 -4.17
N PHE A 199 -14.42 10.36 -5.37
CA PHE A 199 -14.09 11.78 -5.55
C PHE A 199 -15.13 12.71 -4.91
N LYS A 200 -16.42 12.51 -5.21
CA LYS A 200 -17.49 13.32 -4.63
C LYS A 200 -17.56 13.20 -3.11
N ARG A 201 -17.20 12.04 -2.56
CA ARG A 201 -17.18 11.79 -1.11
C ARG A 201 -16.01 12.48 -0.42
N LEU A 202 -14.86 12.59 -1.09
CA LEU A 202 -13.67 13.25 -0.54
C LEU A 202 -13.75 14.78 -0.63
N ILE A 203 -14.43 15.34 -1.63
CA ILE A 203 -14.60 16.79 -1.75
C ILE A 203 -15.28 17.36 -0.51
N GLY A 204 -14.57 18.27 0.18
CA GLY A 204 -15.07 18.93 1.38
C GLY A 204 -15.10 18.06 2.63
N LEU A 205 -14.57 16.82 2.57
CA LEU A 205 -14.51 15.93 3.73
C LEU A 205 -13.69 16.56 4.87
N SER A 206 -12.54 17.17 4.57
CA SER A 206 -11.70 17.85 5.58
C SER A 206 -12.45 18.99 6.28
N ARG A 207 -13.26 19.76 5.53
CA ARG A 207 -14.14 20.79 6.11
C ARG A 207 -15.15 20.17 7.08
N LYS A 208 -15.85 19.10 6.65
CA LYS A 208 -16.82 18.42 7.51
C LYS A 208 -16.18 17.80 8.75
N LEU A 209 -14.98 17.21 8.62
CA LEU A 209 -14.22 16.69 9.75
C LEU A 209 -13.84 17.82 10.73
N LYS A 210 -13.42 18.98 10.22
CA LYS A 210 -13.13 20.17 11.05
C LYS A 210 -14.36 20.68 11.81
N GLU A 211 -15.56 20.55 11.25
CA GLU A 211 -16.82 20.90 11.93
C GLU A 211 -17.16 19.93 13.07
N GLN A 212 -16.78 18.65 12.95
CA GLN A 212 -17.08 17.62 13.95
C GLN A 212 -15.98 17.46 15.02
N PHE A 213 -14.74 17.81 14.70
CA PHE A 213 -13.57 17.65 15.59
C PHE A 213 -12.87 18.99 15.76
N LYS A 214 -12.96 19.60 16.96
CA LYS A 214 -12.38 20.92 17.23
C LYS A 214 -10.86 20.91 17.14
N GLN A 215 -10.28 19.78 17.51
CA GLN A 215 -8.84 19.53 17.45
C GLN A 215 -8.38 19.07 16.06
N PHE A 216 -9.20 19.14 15.01
CA PHE A 216 -8.84 18.72 13.66
C PHE A 216 -7.52 19.35 13.21
N LYS A 217 -6.56 18.50 12.85
CA LYS A 217 -5.27 18.91 12.30
C LYS A 217 -5.14 18.56 10.82
N ALA A 218 -5.47 17.33 10.45
CA ALA A 218 -5.35 16.83 9.09
C ALA A 218 -6.21 15.58 8.87
N ALA A 219 -6.54 15.29 7.62
CA ALA A 219 -7.15 14.03 7.21
C ALA A 219 -6.29 13.39 6.11
N LYS A 220 -5.74 12.22 6.40
CA LYS A 220 -4.94 11.46 5.44
C LYS A 220 -5.70 10.26 4.94
N ILE A 221 -5.26 9.75 3.80
CA ILE A 221 -5.92 8.67 3.09
C ILE A 221 -4.89 7.73 2.49
N HIS A 222 -5.19 6.43 2.50
CA HIS A 222 -4.33 5.43 1.89
C HIS A 222 -4.02 5.78 0.42
N PRO A 223 -2.74 5.75 -0.02
CA PRO A 223 -2.33 6.20 -1.37
C PRO A 223 -3.05 5.51 -2.53
N LEU A 224 -3.37 4.22 -2.37
CA LEU A 224 -4.14 3.47 -3.38
C LEU A 224 -5.66 3.68 -3.33
N LEU A 225 -6.19 4.48 -2.40
CA LEU A 225 -7.64 4.64 -2.26
C LEU A 225 -8.19 5.68 -3.25
N TYR A 226 -7.46 6.77 -3.52
CA TYR A 226 -7.88 7.83 -4.44
C TYR A 226 -6.73 8.34 -5.31
N ARG A 227 -6.92 8.30 -6.64
CA ARG A 227 -5.97 8.76 -7.68
C ARG A 227 -4.49 8.46 -7.38
N PRO A 228 -4.10 7.19 -7.30
CA PRO A 228 -2.73 6.82 -7.01
C PRO A 228 -1.79 7.42 -8.05
N SER A 229 -0.73 8.04 -7.57
CA SER A 229 0.32 8.65 -8.36
C SER A 229 1.61 7.84 -8.25
N PHE A 230 2.28 7.62 -9.38
CA PHE A 230 3.53 6.88 -9.45
C PHE A 230 4.63 7.75 -10.03
N ASP A 231 5.74 7.86 -9.28
CA ASP A 231 6.92 8.58 -9.76
C ASP A 231 7.69 7.70 -10.74
N ILE A 232 7.66 8.06 -12.02
CA ILE A 232 8.31 7.28 -13.08
C ILE A 232 9.83 7.27 -12.94
N SER A 233 10.41 8.22 -12.19
CA SER A 233 11.84 8.22 -11.90
C SER A 233 12.26 7.13 -10.90
N GLN A 234 11.29 6.52 -10.21
CA GLN A 234 11.50 5.37 -9.33
C GLN A 234 11.52 4.05 -10.10
N PHE A 235 11.30 4.04 -11.43
CA PHE A 235 11.55 2.85 -12.24
C PHE A 235 13.01 2.79 -12.65
N ASP A 236 13.66 1.65 -12.38
CA ASP A 236 15.07 1.45 -12.71
C ASP A 236 15.19 0.53 -13.92
N ALA A 237 15.50 1.12 -15.08
CA ALA A 237 15.70 0.39 -16.32
C ALA A 237 16.82 -0.67 -16.22
N ARG A 238 17.78 -0.54 -15.30
CA ARG A 238 18.80 -1.57 -15.05
C ARG A 238 18.23 -2.83 -14.40
N GLY A 239 17.15 -2.66 -13.63
CA GLY A 239 16.38 -3.75 -13.06
C GLY A 239 15.48 -4.42 -14.09
N ASN A 240 15.17 -3.75 -15.20
CA ASN A 240 14.41 -4.33 -16.31
C ASN A 240 15.25 -5.43 -16.97
N LYS A 241 14.70 -6.63 -17.06
CA LYS A 241 15.41 -7.75 -17.66
C LYS A 241 14.45 -8.59 -18.46
N THR A 242 14.68 -8.63 -19.77
CA THR A 242 14.08 -9.62 -20.67
C THR A 242 14.98 -10.84 -20.68
N PHE A 243 14.45 -11.95 -20.21
CA PHE A 243 15.14 -13.22 -20.17
C PHE A 243 15.02 -13.88 -21.55
N SER A 244 16.16 -14.28 -22.11
CA SER A 244 16.22 -15.03 -23.36
C SER A 244 15.35 -16.29 -23.29
N HIS A 245 15.01 -16.88 -24.44
CA HIS A 245 14.23 -18.13 -24.53
C HIS A 245 14.96 -19.39 -23.98
N LYS A 246 16.10 -19.24 -23.29
CA LYS A 246 16.82 -20.34 -22.66
C LYS A 246 16.69 -20.22 -21.14
N GLU A 247 16.24 -21.31 -20.51
CA GLU A 247 16.18 -21.43 -19.06
C GLU A 247 17.60 -21.51 -18.49
N GLY A 248 17.82 -20.87 -17.35
CA GLY A 248 19.09 -20.90 -16.63
C GLY A 248 18.87 -21.28 -15.18
N THR A 249 19.73 -22.12 -14.61
CA THR A 249 19.64 -22.52 -13.20
C THR A 249 20.80 -21.89 -12.41
N PHE A 250 20.47 -21.28 -11.27
CA PHE A 250 21.42 -20.57 -10.40
C PHE A 250 21.22 -21.01 -8.95
N GLU A 251 22.28 -20.96 -8.14
CA GLU A 251 22.15 -21.13 -6.69
C GLU A 251 22.04 -19.76 -6.01
N VAL A 252 20.99 -19.56 -5.19
CA VAL A 252 20.65 -18.26 -4.58
C VAL A 252 20.50 -18.34 -3.08
N GLY A 253 20.94 -17.30 -2.38
CA GLY A 253 20.87 -17.21 -0.92
C GLY A 253 22.26 -17.11 -0.27
N PRO A 254 22.31 -16.96 1.06
CA PRO A 254 23.59 -16.83 1.77
C PRO A 254 24.39 -18.15 1.75
N PRO A 255 25.73 -18.10 1.90
CA PRO A 255 26.59 -19.27 1.97
C PRO A 255 26.07 -20.31 2.97
N GLY A 256 26.03 -21.58 2.55
CA GLY A 256 25.52 -22.69 3.37
C GLY A 256 24.00 -22.80 3.47
N ARG A 257 23.23 -21.89 2.84
CA ARG A 257 21.77 -21.98 2.74
C ARG A 257 21.24 -21.67 1.34
N THR A 258 22.02 -21.93 0.30
CA THR A 258 21.57 -21.65 -1.07
C THR A 258 20.40 -22.54 -1.48
N LYS A 259 19.59 -22.05 -2.40
CA LYS A 259 18.48 -22.75 -3.05
C LYS A 259 18.64 -22.65 -4.56
N SER A 260 18.26 -23.70 -5.26
CA SER A 260 18.22 -23.69 -6.72
C SER A 260 17.11 -22.76 -7.21
N TYR A 261 17.48 -21.81 -8.06
CA TYR A 261 16.64 -20.85 -8.73
C TYR A 261 16.64 -21.15 -10.23
N ILE A 262 15.47 -21.41 -10.78
CA ILE A 262 15.27 -21.54 -12.22
C ILE A 262 14.83 -20.18 -12.74
N GLN A 263 15.71 -19.57 -13.52
CA GLN A 263 15.43 -18.35 -14.26
C GLN A 263 14.43 -18.68 -15.37
N PRO A 264 13.30 -17.97 -15.42
CA PRO A 264 12.24 -18.30 -16.35
C PRO A 264 12.59 -17.78 -17.76
N ALA A 265 12.38 -18.59 -18.80
CA ALA A 265 12.75 -18.30 -20.20
C ALA A 265 11.64 -17.60 -21.01
N GLY A 266 11.94 -16.48 -21.68
CA GLY A 266 10.94 -15.67 -22.42
C GLY A 266 10.17 -14.67 -21.55
N TRP A 267 10.71 -14.29 -20.40
CA TRP A 267 10.03 -13.48 -19.38
C TRP A 267 10.57 -12.06 -19.35
N THR A 268 9.76 -11.06 -18.96
CA THR A 268 10.29 -9.73 -18.63
C THR A 268 9.98 -9.33 -17.20
N ARG A 269 11.01 -8.86 -16.49
CA ARG A 269 10.93 -8.25 -15.18
C ARG A 269 11.00 -6.73 -15.31
N TYR A 270 10.23 -6.02 -14.49
CA TYR A 270 10.36 -4.57 -14.29
C TYR A 270 11.06 -4.28 -12.96
N GLY A 271 12.07 -3.40 -13.00
CA GLY A 271 12.83 -2.97 -11.82
C GLY A 271 12.20 -1.77 -11.15
N LEU A 272 11.87 -1.89 -9.87
CA LEU A 272 11.71 -0.71 -9.00
C LEU A 272 13.10 -0.28 -8.53
N LYS A 273 13.32 1.04 -8.47
CA LYS A 273 14.54 1.65 -7.93
C LYS A 273 14.58 1.45 -6.43
N VAL A 274 15.14 0.31 -6.05
CA VAL A 274 15.41 -0.09 -4.67
C VAL A 274 16.86 0.18 -4.28
N LEU A 275 17.70 0.49 -5.27
CA LEU A 275 19.12 0.83 -5.09
C LEU A 275 19.27 2.20 -4.42
N GLY A 276 20.10 2.27 -3.38
CA GLY A 276 20.30 3.45 -2.54
C GLY A 276 19.19 3.73 -1.53
N ARG A 277 18.15 2.88 -1.44
CA ARG A 277 17.08 2.98 -0.44
C ARG A 277 17.49 2.39 0.91
N TYR A 278 18.41 1.42 0.90
CA TYR A 278 18.94 0.76 2.07
C TYR A 278 20.42 1.16 2.28
N PRO A 279 21.02 0.88 3.46
CA PRO A 279 22.40 1.28 3.75
C PRO A 279 23.45 0.79 2.75
N ASN A 280 23.16 -0.27 1.99
CA ASN A 280 23.94 -0.71 0.83
C ASN A 280 23.06 -1.53 -0.13
N ASP A 281 23.57 -1.78 -1.33
CA ASP A 281 22.88 -2.49 -2.42
C ASP A 281 23.39 -3.92 -2.63
N GLU A 282 24.23 -4.41 -1.73
CA GLU A 282 24.86 -5.74 -1.77
C GLU A 282 23.87 -6.91 -1.62
N TRP A 283 22.61 -6.58 -1.34
CA TRP A 283 21.48 -7.51 -1.32
C TRP A 283 20.86 -7.70 -2.72
N LEU A 284 21.15 -6.79 -3.67
CA LEU A 284 20.59 -6.79 -5.02
C LEU A 284 21.55 -7.34 -6.09
N ASP A 285 22.87 -7.10 -5.97
CA ASP A 285 23.86 -7.47 -6.99
C ASP A 285 25.29 -7.62 -6.41
N PRO A 286 26.15 -8.52 -6.93
CA PRO A 286 25.86 -9.60 -7.87
C PRO A 286 25.08 -10.76 -7.25
N PHE A 287 24.39 -11.50 -8.11
CA PHE A 287 23.81 -12.80 -7.74
C PHE A 287 24.90 -13.72 -7.17
N GLY A 288 24.70 -14.27 -5.97
CA GLY A 288 25.70 -15.05 -5.22
C GLY A 288 26.50 -14.29 -4.15
N HIS A 289 26.31 -12.97 -3.98
CA HIS A 289 26.88 -12.23 -2.85
C HIS A 289 26.37 -12.75 -1.49
N PRO A 290 27.22 -12.84 -0.43
CA PRO A 290 26.82 -13.38 0.87
C PRO A 290 25.68 -12.66 1.59
N LYS A 291 25.44 -11.39 1.24
CA LYS A 291 24.36 -10.58 1.80
C LYS A 291 23.07 -10.56 0.95
N ASN A 292 23.01 -11.37 -0.11
CA ASN A 292 21.80 -11.49 -0.91
C ASN A 292 20.63 -12.07 -0.10
N TRP A 293 19.45 -11.48 -0.27
CA TRP A 293 18.21 -12.02 0.27
C TRP A 293 17.61 -13.08 -0.65
N TYR A 294 16.83 -14.00 -0.09
CA TYR A 294 15.97 -14.87 -0.90
C TYR A 294 14.97 -14.00 -1.65
N ARG A 295 14.85 -14.20 -2.96
CA ARG A 295 13.90 -13.49 -3.82
C ARG A 295 12.86 -14.48 -4.30
N ALA A 296 11.59 -14.18 -4.07
CA ALA A 296 10.51 -14.97 -4.63
C ALA A 296 9.96 -14.30 -5.91
N PHE A 297 9.77 -15.03 -7.00
CA PHE A 297 9.19 -14.49 -8.24
C PHE A 297 7.95 -15.27 -8.64
N HIS A 298 6.86 -14.54 -8.89
CA HIS A 298 5.68 -15.10 -9.53
C HIS A 298 5.71 -14.79 -11.03
N GLY A 299 5.44 -15.81 -11.83
CA GLY A 299 5.44 -15.69 -13.27
C GLY A 299 4.05 -15.90 -13.90
N THR A 300 3.64 -14.98 -14.76
CA THR A 300 2.65 -15.09 -15.84
C THR A 300 3.24 -15.58 -17.20
N GLY A 301 3.24 -16.88 -17.49
CA GLY A 301 3.80 -17.44 -18.72
C GLY A 301 3.01 -18.66 -19.16
N ASN A 302 2.83 -18.83 -20.47
CA ASN A 302 1.91 -19.79 -21.12
C ASN A 302 0.44 -19.36 -21.12
N ALA A 303 0.19 -18.09 -21.39
CA ALA A 303 -1.13 -17.62 -21.80
C ALA A 303 -1.35 -17.98 -23.27
N GLU A 304 -2.25 -18.92 -23.56
CA GLU A 304 -2.57 -19.36 -24.92
C GLU A 304 -3.80 -18.63 -25.47
N ALA A 305 -3.99 -18.59 -26.80
CA ALA A 305 -5.15 -17.92 -27.42
C ALA A 305 -6.51 -18.41 -26.86
N VAL A 306 -6.58 -19.68 -26.44
CA VAL A 306 -7.75 -20.28 -25.79
C VAL A 306 -8.08 -19.67 -24.42
N ASP A 307 -7.09 -19.08 -23.74
CA ASP A 307 -7.28 -18.37 -22.47
C ASP A 307 -7.93 -17.01 -22.65
N PHE A 308 -8.03 -16.53 -23.89
CA PHE A 308 -8.56 -15.22 -24.29
C PHE A 308 -9.70 -15.30 -25.31
N SER A 309 -10.29 -16.48 -25.54
CA SER A 309 -11.30 -16.71 -26.58
C SER A 309 -12.59 -15.86 -26.48
N ASN A 310 -12.78 -15.15 -25.36
CA ASN A 310 -13.87 -14.18 -25.14
C ASN A 310 -13.43 -12.71 -25.20
N SER A 311 -12.18 -12.44 -25.56
CA SER A 311 -11.63 -11.08 -25.73
C SER A 311 -11.75 -10.65 -27.20
N ILE A 312 -12.24 -9.44 -27.42
CA ILE A 312 -12.45 -8.84 -28.75
C ILE A 312 -11.12 -8.35 -29.36
N ALA A 313 -10.01 -8.40 -28.60
CA ALA A 313 -8.69 -8.00 -29.08
C ALA A 313 -8.03 -9.12 -29.91
N SER A 314 -7.46 -8.76 -31.06
CA SER A 314 -6.64 -9.68 -31.88
C SER A 314 -5.47 -10.20 -31.05
N PHE A 315 -5.41 -11.52 -30.87
CA PHE A 315 -4.32 -12.17 -30.14
C PHE A 315 -3.03 -12.16 -30.97
N ASP A 316 -1.96 -11.62 -30.38
CA ASP A 316 -0.61 -11.70 -30.90
C ASP A 316 0.29 -12.22 -29.78
N ALA A 317 1.04 -13.28 -30.08
CA ALA A 317 1.87 -14.00 -29.12
C ALA A 317 2.92 -13.10 -28.43
N GLN A 318 3.27 -11.96 -29.04
CA GLN A 318 4.15 -10.98 -28.42
C GLN A 318 3.53 -10.27 -27.18
N TYR A 319 2.19 -10.26 -27.07
CA TYR A 319 1.47 -9.63 -25.95
C TYR A 319 0.94 -10.63 -24.90
N ALA A 320 1.20 -11.93 -25.06
CA ALA A 320 0.77 -12.97 -24.13
C ALA A 320 1.14 -12.71 -22.65
N PRO A 321 2.30 -12.09 -22.30
CA PRO A 321 2.59 -11.72 -20.90
C PRO A 321 1.66 -10.63 -20.35
N ILE A 322 1.24 -9.70 -21.19
CA ILE A 322 0.33 -8.59 -20.83
C ILE A 322 -1.09 -9.14 -20.64
N ASP A 323 -1.51 -10.05 -21.52
CA ASP A 323 -2.81 -10.71 -21.42
C ASP A 323 -2.88 -11.66 -20.20
N ALA A 324 -1.79 -12.35 -19.88
CA ALA A 324 -1.68 -13.17 -18.67
C ALA A 324 -1.80 -12.34 -17.38
N ALA A 325 -1.14 -11.18 -17.33
CA ALA A 325 -1.29 -10.22 -16.23
C ALA A 325 -2.73 -9.71 -16.11
N SER A 326 -3.39 -9.43 -17.24
CA SER A 326 -4.81 -9.03 -17.31
C SER A 326 -5.78 -10.13 -16.83
N SER A 327 -5.50 -11.40 -17.15
CA SER A 327 -6.31 -12.56 -16.73
C SER A 327 -6.22 -12.85 -15.22
N ILE A 328 -5.01 -12.78 -14.67
CA ILE A 328 -4.78 -12.89 -13.22
C ILE A 328 -5.48 -11.76 -12.48
N HIS A 329 -5.47 -10.55 -13.04
CA HIS A 329 -6.18 -9.43 -12.47
C HIS A 329 -7.71 -9.63 -12.47
N LYS A 330 -8.30 -10.12 -13.57
CA LYS A 330 -9.75 -10.34 -13.68
C LYS A 330 -10.28 -11.50 -12.83
N THR A 331 -9.47 -12.54 -12.64
CA THR A 331 -9.97 -13.80 -12.06
C THR A 331 -9.14 -14.33 -10.89
N GLY A 332 -8.20 -13.52 -10.38
CA GLY A 332 -7.22 -13.94 -9.38
C GLY A 332 -6.15 -14.87 -9.96
N PHE A 333 -5.13 -15.16 -9.15
CA PHE A 333 -4.19 -16.23 -9.48
C PHE A 333 -4.95 -17.55 -9.52
N ARG A 334 -4.94 -18.19 -10.69
CA ARG A 334 -5.55 -19.50 -10.87
C ARG A 334 -4.58 -20.58 -10.41
N LYS A 335 -5.13 -21.67 -9.87
CA LYS A 335 -4.36 -22.88 -9.59
C LYS A 335 -3.73 -23.36 -10.90
N ALA A 336 -2.47 -23.77 -10.84
CA ALA A 336 -1.79 -24.32 -12.00
C ALA A 336 -2.61 -25.47 -12.60
N ARG A 337 -2.75 -25.48 -13.93
CA ARG A 337 -3.45 -26.54 -14.67
C ARG A 337 -2.65 -27.83 -14.74
N VAL A 338 -1.33 -27.69 -14.69
CA VAL A 338 -0.35 -28.77 -14.63
C VAL A 338 0.52 -28.46 -13.41
N ASP A 339 0.49 -29.34 -12.42
CA ASP A 339 1.11 -29.11 -11.12
C ASP A 339 1.99 -30.28 -10.70
N ILE A 340 3.10 -29.96 -10.02
CA ILE A 340 4.06 -30.95 -9.49
C ILE A 340 3.95 -31.07 -7.96
N HIS A 341 3.30 -30.12 -7.29
CA HIS A 341 3.16 -30.07 -5.84
C HIS A 341 1.70 -29.86 -5.39
N GLY A 342 0.73 -30.22 -6.23
CA GLY A 342 -0.69 -30.04 -5.95
C GLY A 342 -1.23 -28.69 -6.43
N PRO A 343 -2.57 -28.54 -6.49
CA PRO A 343 -3.21 -27.39 -7.11
C PRO A 343 -2.96 -26.08 -6.33
N GLY A 344 -2.10 -25.20 -6.86
CA GLY A 344 -1.69 -23.96 -6.20
C GLY A 344 -1.11 -22.89 -7.13
N VAL A 345 -0.63 -21.80 -6.54
CA VAL A 345 0.03 -20.66 -7.22
C VAL A 345 1.51 -20.71 -6.87
N TYR A 346 2.36 -20.79 -7.89
CA TYR A 346 3.79 -21.08 -7.71
C TYR A 346 4.64 -19.81 -7.77
N CYS A 347 5.62 -19.72 -6.88
CA CYS A 347 6.66 -18.71 -6.91
C CYS A 347 8.02 -19.41 -6.93
N SER A 348 8.99 -18.87 -7.67
CA SER A 348 10.39 -19.34 -7.65
C SER A 348 11.20 -18.61 -6.58
N PRO A 349 12.35 -19.12 -6.10
CA PRO A 349 12.80 -20.50 -6.28
C PRO A 349 11.77 -21.45 -5.65
N LYS A 350 11.66 -22.67 -6.22
CA LYS A 350 10.62 -23.69 -5.94
C LYS A 350 10.02 -23.59 -4.52
N PRO A 351 8.69 -23.59 -4.36
CA PRO A 351 8.07 -23.68 -3.03
C PRO A 351 8.48 -24.96 -2.28
#